data_AF-A0AAJ3QV15-F1
#
_entry.id   AF-A0AAJ3QV15-F1
#
_cell.length_a   1.000
_cell.length_b   1.000
_cell.length_c   1.000
_cell.angle_alpha   90.00
_cell.angle_beta   90.00
_cell.angle_gamma   90.00
#
_symmetry.space_group_name_H-M   'P 1'
#
loop_
_entity.id
_entity.type
_entity.pdbx_description
1 polymer ?
#
loop_
_entity_poly.entity_id
_entity_poly.type
_entity_poly.pdbx_seq_one_letter_code
_entity_poly.pdbx_strand_id
1 'polypeptide(L)'
;MRIPQAFMVGIDVSKAHFDVAVEGKSAVGRFDNDAPGRTALATAIAGAELVVVEATGGYEMAIVRALMAAGIPIAVVNPRQVRDFARASGRLAKTDQVDARVILHFA
;
A
#
# COMPACT_ATOMS: atom_id res chain seq x y z
N MET A 1 -13.87 18.41 -19.66
CA MET A 1 -14.05 17.34 -18.66
C MET A 1 -12.67 16.98 -18.13
N ARG A 2 -12.31 17.41 -16.92
CA ARG A 2 -11.08 16.96 -16.26
C ARG A 2 -11.39 15.57 -15.74
N ILE A 3 -10.69 14.54 -16.23
CA ILE A 3 -10.70 13.26 -15.53
C ILE A 3 -10.11 13.57 -14.16
N PRO A 4 -10.81 13.30 -13.04
CA PRO A 4 -10.22 13.48 -11.72
C PRO A 4 -8.90 12.72 -11.71
N GLN A 5 -7.84 13.37 -11.25
CA GLN A 5 -6.54 12.72 -11.18
C GLN A 5 -6.65 11.66 -10.08
N ALA A 6 -6.97 10.44 -10.52
CA ALA A 6 -6.88 9.27 -9.70
C ALA A 6 -5.43 9.10 -9.22
N PHE A 7 -5.27 8.61 -7.99
CA PHE A 7 -3.98 8.35 -7.40
C PHE A 7 -3.90 6.91 -6.92
N MET A 8 -2.73 6.31 -7.08
CA MET A 8 -2.43 4.98 -6.58
C MET A 8 -1.79 5.01 -5.19
N VAL A 9 -1.93 3.89 -4.46
CA VAL A 9 -1.34 3.71 -3.13
C VAL A 9 -0.65 2.37 -3.05
N GLY A 10 0.59 2.35 -2.58
CA GLY A 10 1.32 1.13 -2.21
C GLY A 10 1.45 1.03 -0.70
N ILE A 11 1.14 -0.14 -0.15
CA ILE A 11 1.17 -0.38 1.30
C ILE A 11 2.03 -1.60 1.59
N ASP A 12 3.08 -1.39 2.39
CA ASP A 12 3.78 -2.48 3.06
C ASP A 12 3.14 -2.75 4.43
N VAL A 13 2.94 -4.03 4.76
CA VAL A 13 2.19 -4.46 5.94
C VAL A 13 3.11 -5.22 6.87
N SER A 14 3.38 -4.63 8.04
CA SER A 14 4.01 -5.34 9.15
C SER A 14 2.99 -5.73 10.22
N LYS A 15 3.44 -6.52 11.20
CA LYS A 15 2.62 -6.89 12.37
C LYS A 15 2.15 -5.66 13.16
N ALA A 16 2.94 -4.60 13.22
CA ALA A 16 2.70 -3.46 14.10
C ALA A 16 2.18 -2.21 13.37
N HIS A 17 2.50 -2.05 12.09
CA HIS A 17 2.19 -0.83 11.34
C HIS A 17 2.05 -1.09 9.83
N PHE A 18 1.47 -0.10 9.14
CA PHE A 18 1.43 0.03 7.70
C PHE A 18 2.37 1.16 7.28
N ASP A 19 3.25 0.90 6.31
CA ASP A 19 3.98 1.93 5.59
C ASP A 19 3.27 2.22 4.27
N VAL A 20 2.97 3.49 4.01
CA VAL A 20 2.02 3.91 2.97
C VAL A 20 2.67 4.92 2.05
N ALA A 21 2.90 4.51 0.80
CA ALA A 21 3.32 5.38 -0.28
C ALA A 21 2.12 5.79 -1.12
N VAL A 22 2.01 7.09 -1.42
CA VAL A 22 0.93 7.66 -2.23
C VAL A 22 1.53 8.29 -3.48
N GLU A 23 0.92 8.04 -4.63
CA GLU A 23 1.34 8.64 -5.89
C GLU A 23 1.42 10.18 -5.81
N GLY A 24 2.48 10.75 -6.39
CA GLY A 24 2.74 12.19 -6.32
C GLY A 24 3.27 12.70 -4.97
N LYS A 25 3.37 11.84 -3.94
CA LYS A 25 3.96 12.20 -2.64
C LYS A 25 5.35 11.57 -2.47
N SER A 26 6.28 12.36 -1.95
CA SER A 26 7.63 11.88 -1.62
C SER A 26 7.67 11.17 -0.27
N ALA A 27 6.91 11.66 0.71
CA ALA A 27 6.85 11.10 2.04
C ALA A 27 6.06 9.78 2.07
N VAL A 28 6.57 8.82 2.85
CA VAL A 28 5.85 7.61 3.25
C VAL A 28 5.15 7.90 4.58
N GLY A 29 3.84 7.69 4.63
CA GLY A 29 3.06 7.78 5.87
C GLY A 29 3.11 6.47 6.64
N ARG A 30 2.92 6.53 7.96
CA ARG A 30 2.84 5.34 8.81
C ARG A 30 1.58 5.36 9.67
N PHE A 31 0.92 4.22 9.76
CA PHE A 31 -0.29 4.01 10.56
C PHE A 31 -0.14 2.73 11.38
N ASP A 32 -0.76 2.66 12.55
CA ASP A 32 -0.72 1.44 13.37
C ASP A 32 -1.58 0.32 12.75
N ASN A 33 -1.13 -0.93 12.91
CA ASN A 33 -1.89 -2.11 12.49
C ASN A 33 -2.91 -2.53 13.57
N ASP A 34 -3.81 -1.62 13.90
CA ASP A 34 -4.93 -1.83 14.80
C ASP A 34 -6.24 -1.27 14.21
N ALA A 35 -7.36 -1.40 14.93
CA ALA A 35 -8.66 -0.96 14.38
C ALA A 35 -8.73 0.57 14.16
N PRO A 36 -8.27 1.43 15.10
CA PRO A 36 -8.15 2.86 14.86
C PRO A 36 -7.24 3.21 13.67
N GLY A 37 -6.06 2.62 13.58
CA GLY A 37 -5.08 2.87 12.54
C GLY A 37 -5.59 2.49 11.14
N ARG A 38 -6.28 1.34 11.01
CA ARG A 38 -6.96 0.96 9.75
C ARG A 38 -8.04 1.95 9.34
N THR A 39 -8.82 2.46 10.29
CA THR A 39 -9.88 3.44 10.02
C THR A 39 -9.29 4.78 9.59
N ALA A 40 -8.23 5.23 10.28
CA ALA A 40 -7.51 6.45 9.94
C ALA A 40 -6.86 6.36 8.54
N LEU A 41 -6.24 5.21 8.24
CA LEU A 41 -5.67 4.94 6.92
C LEU A 41 -6.72 4.98 5.82
N ALA A 42 -7.84 4.26 5.96
CA ALA A 42 -8.94 4.27 4.99
C ALA A 42 -9.46 5.70 4.71
N THR A 43 -9.56 6.53 5.75
CA THR A 43 -9.94 7.93 5.62
C THR A 43 -8.88 8.74 4.87
N ALA A 44 -7.60 8.53 5.15
CA ALA A 44 -6.50 9.28 4.55
C ALA A 44 -6.30 9.01 3.04
N ILE A 45 -6.69 7.82 2.57
CA ILE A 45 -6.56 7.41 1.16
C ILE A 45 -7.92 7.30 0.45
N ALA A 46 -8.98 7.90 1.02
CA ALA A 46 -10.28 7.93 0.39
C ALA A 46 -10.19 8.57 -1.02
N GLY A 47 -10.74 7.87 -2.02
CA GLY A 47 -10.65 8.27 -3.42
C GLY A 47 -9.44 7.73 -4.19
N ALA A 48 -8.62 6.87 -3.58
CA ALA A 48 -7.61 6.10 -4.31
C ALA A 48 -8.27 5.24 -5.39
N GLU A 49 -7.66 5.20 -6.58
CA GLU A 49 -8.15 4.35 -7.67
C GLU A 49 -7.77 2.89 -7.44
N LEU A 50 -6.57 2.66 -6.91
CA LEU A 50 -6.10 1.34 -6.53
C LEU A 50 -5.15 1.42 -5.35
N VAL A 51 -5.38 0.55 -4.37
CA VAL A 51 -4.44 0.23 -3.30
C VAL A 51 -3.79 -1.12 -3.60
N VAL A 52 -2.47 -1.19 -3.58
CA VAL A 52 -1.73 -2.45 -3.71
C VAL A 52 -1.07 -2.77 -2.37
N VAL A 53 -1.29 -4.00 -1.89
CA VAL A 53 -0.64 -4.56 -0.70
C VAL A 53 0.10 -5.84 -1.06
N GLU A 54 1.28 -6.04 -0.50
CA GLU A 54 1.96 -7.33 -0.55
C GLU A 54 1.35 -8.31 0.47
N ALA A 55 1.17 -9.57 0.10
CA ALA A 55 0.70 -10.60 1.04
C ALA A 55 1.77 -10.93 2.10
N THR A 56 1.47 -10.77 3.38
CA THR A 56 2.41 -10.96 4.50
C THR A 56 1.89 -11.99 5.52
N GLY A 57 1.66 -13.22 5.08
CA GLY A 57 1.32 -14.33 5.97
C GLY A 57 0.00 -14.16 6.72
N GLY A 58 -0.89 -13.28 6.25
CA GLY A 58 -2.22 -13.04 6.80
C GLY A 58 -2.39 -11.72 7.55
N TYR A 59 -1.32 -10.97 7.83
CA TYR A 59 -1.41 -9.67 8.50
C TYR A 59 -2.14 -8.62 7.64
N GLU A 60 -2.09 -8.76 6.32
CA GLU A 60 -2.77 -7.91 5.36
C GLU A 60 -4.30 -8.04 5.40
N MET A 61 -4.83 -9.17 5.89
CA MET A 61 -6.25 -9.50 5.78
C MET A 61 -7.15 -8.48 6.50
N ALA A 62 -6.69 -7.94 7.62
CA ALA A 62 -7.46 -6.96 8.38
C ALA A 62 -7.60 -5.63 7.62
N ILE A 63 -6.53 -5.14 6.97
CA ILE A 63 -6.58 -3.90 6.19
C ILE A 63 -7.33 -4.12 4.87
N VAL A 64 -7.16 -5.26 4.20
CA VAL A 64 -7.93 -5.61 2.99
C VAL A 64 -9.43 -5.55 3.27
N ARG A 65 -9.90 -6.17 4.35
CA ARG A 65 -11.31 -6.13 4.74
C ARG A 65 -11.80 -4.72 5.05
N ALA A 66 -10.99 -3.93 5.76
CA ALA A 66 -11.34 -2.55 6.10
C ALA A 66 -11.49 -1.67 4.84
N LEU A 67 -10.57 -1.79 3.89
CA LEU A 67 -10.60 -1.01 2.65
C LEU A 67 -11.72 -1.46 1.70
N MET A 68 -11.97 -2.77 1.59
CA MET A 68 -13.12 -3.30 0.85
C MET A 68 -14.45 -2.81 1.45
N ALA A 69 -14.58 -2.81 2.79
CA ALA A 69 -15.78 -2.30 3.46
C ALA A 69 -15.97 -0.79 3.27
N ALA A 70 -14.88 -0.04 3.08
CA ALA A 70 -14.90 1.39 2.75
C ALA A 70 -15.12 1.67 1.24
N GLY A 71 -15.26 0.64 0.40
CA GLY A 71 -15.43 0.79 -1.05
C GLY A 71 -14.16 1.22 -1.79
N ILE A 72 -12.99 1.05 -1.20
CA ILE A 72 -11.70 1.40 -1.79
C ILE A 72 -11.15 0.18 -2.54
N PRO A 73 -10.87 0.28 -3.85
CA PRO A 73 -10.31 -0.83 -4.62
C PRO A 73 -8.94 -1.25 -4.08
N ILE A 74 -8.75 -2.56 -3.89
CA ILE A 74 -7.52 -3.13 -3.35
C ILE A 74 -7.11 -4.40 -4.07
N ALA A 75 -5.82 -4.54 -4.37
CA ALA A 75 -5.19 -5.73 -4.90
C ALA A 75 -4.14 -6.28 -3.92
N VAL A 76 -4.15 -7.60 -3.72
CA VAL A 76 -3.13 -8.31 -2.94
C VAL A 76 -2.17 -8.97 -3.90
N VAL A 77 -0.88 -8.62 -3.82
CA VAL A 77 0.15 -9.11 -4.74
C VAL A 77 1.09 -10.11 -4.07
N ASN A 78 1.67 -10.98 -4.90
CA ASN A 78 2.58 -12.00 -4.41
C ASN A 78 3.95 -11.37 -4.06
N PRO A 79 4.48 -11.58 -2.84
CA PRO A 79 5.83 -11.15 -2.43
C PRO A 79 6.95 -11.41 -3.43
N ARG A 80 6.88 -12.56 -4.10
CA ARG A 80 7.87 -12.96 -5.09
C ARG A 80 7.86 -12.01 -6.29
N GLN A 81 6.67 -11.61 -6.76
CA GLN A 81 6.52 -10.71 -7.91
C GLN A 81 7.02 -9.31 -7.58
N VAL A 82 6.67 -8.77 -6.41
CA VAL A 82 7.15 -7.47 -5.93
C VAL A 82 8.68 -7.47 -5.86
N ARG A 83 9.27 -8.55 -5.31
CA ARG A 83 10.72 -8.69 -5.22
C ARG A 83 11.40 -8.82 -6.58
N ASP A 84 10.84 -9.60 -7.50
CA ASP A 84 11.40 -9.79 -8.84
C ASP A 84 11.31 -8.48 -9.65
N PHE A 85 10.23 -7.72 -9.49
CA PHE A 85 10.09 -6.38 -10.03
C PHE A 85 11.13 -5.41 -9.45
N ALA A 86 11.35 -5.43 -8.13
CA ALA A 86 12.36 -4.60 -7.48
C ALA A 86 13.77 -4.90 -8.02
N ARG A 87 14.10 -6.17 -8.25
CA ARG A 87 15.36 -6.61 -8.87
C ARG A 87 15.51 -6.05 -10.28
N ALA A 88 14.50 -6.27 -11.13
CA ALA A 88 14.51 -5.80 -12.52
C ALA A 88 14.59 -4.27 -12.61
N SER A 89 14.04 -3.56 -11.62
CA SER A 89 14.03 -2.10 -11.53
C SER A 89 15.29 -1.49 -10.89
N GLY A 90 16.26 -2.29 -10.46
CA GLY A 90 17.45 -1.80 -9.76
C GLY A 90 17.20 -1.24 -8.35
N ARG A 91 16.04 -1.55 -7.75
CA ARG A 91 15.58 -1.02 -6.45
C ARG A 91 15.78 -2.00 -5.29
N LEU A 92 16.74 -2.92 -5.40
CA LEU A 92 16.93 -4.00 -4.43
C LEU A 92 17.59 -3.58 -3.09
N ALA A 93 17.88 -2.29 -2.90
CA ALA A 93 18.41 -1.79 -1.63
C ALA A 93 17.28 -1.76 -0.58
N LYS A 94 17.17 -2.83 0.20
CA LYS A 94 16.20 -2.94 1.31
C LYS A 94 16.48 -1.89 2.37
N THR A 95 15.61 -0.89 2.48
CA THR A 95 15.36 -0.15 3.72
C THR A 95 13.84 -0.13 3.93
N ASP A 96 13.38 -0.17 5.18
CA ASP A 96 11.96 -0.41 5.50
C ASP A 96 10.97 0.56 4.83
N GLN A 97 11.40 1.77 4.42
CA GLN A 97 10.55 2.74 3.70
C GLN A 97 10.50 2.51 2.18
N VAL A 98 11.43 1.75 1.63
CA VAL A 98 11.53 1.48 0.19
C VAL A 98 10.44 0.50 -0.25
N ASP A 99 9.99 -0.39 0.63
CA ASP A 99 9.08 -1.47 0.27
C ASP A 99 7.69 -0.95 -0.13
N ALA A 100 7.09 -0.03 0.63
CA ALA A 100 5.82 0.61 0.26
C ALA A 100 5.90 1.37 -1.08
N ARG A 101 7.04 2.01 -1.38
CA ARG A 101 7.25 2.68 -2.68
C ARG A 101 7.41 1.67 -3.79
N VAL A 102 8.14 0.58 -3.59
CA VAL A 102 8.25 -0.50 -4.59
C VAL A 102 6.88 -1.07 -4.91
N ILE A 103 6.04 -1.30 -3.89
CA ILE A 103 4.65 -1.75 -4.05
C ILE A 103 3.83 -0.72 -4.84
N LEU A 104 3.98 0.58 -4.56
CA LEU A 104 3.32 1.63 -5.34
C LEU A 104 3.76 1.63 -6.81
N HIS A 105 5.04 1.37 -7.11
CA HIS A 105 5.52 1.32 -8.51
C HIS A 105 5.11 0.03 -9.23
N PHE A 106 4.65 -0.97 -8.49
CA PHE A 106 4.10 -2.21 -9.05
C PHE A 106 2.61 -2.05 -9.44
N ALA A 107 1.91 -1.08 -8.84
CA ALA A 107 0.54 -0.70 -9.17
C ALA A 107 0.44 -0.08 -10.58
#